data_AF-A0A2M9ENJ0-F1
#
_entry.id   AF-A0A2M9ENJ0-F1
#
_cell.length_a   1.000
_cell.length_b   1.000
_cell.length_c   1.000
_cell.angle_alpha   90.00
_cell.angle_beta   90.00
_cell.angle_gamma   90.00
#
_symmetry.space_group_name_H-M   'P 1'
#
loop_
_entity.id
_entity.type
_entity.pdbx_description
1 polymer ?
#
loop_
_entity_poly.entity_id
_entity_poly.type
_entity_poly.pdbx_seq_one_letter_code
_entity_poly.pdbx_strand_id
1 'polypeptide(L)'
;MKNTLSFLLLVGCFCVLLFFIFEKDSVTMSTPVSSGSTFYLNAEEVKDMTLRADNGDKEAAFRLYQYYEFSVLDDEQSIKWLEKSAGLAHEVAQYNFVKSLLDQGREMEAADWVRRANSQGVHVGNDALALLNPEDKSQDR
;
A
#
# COMPACT_ATOMS: atom_id res chain seq x y z
N MET A 1 -4.12 60.24 -35.23
CA MET A 1 -3.56 58.89 -35.50
C MET A 1 -2.53 58.55 -34.44
N LYS A 2 -3.01 58.21 -33.24
CA LYS A 2 -2.23 57.67 -32.12
C LYS A 2 -3.20 56.68 -31.50
N ASN A 3 -2.80 55.42 -31.29
CA ASN A 3 -3.58 54.29 -30.72
C ASN A 3 -3.79 53.07 -31.64
N THR A 4 -2.78 52.69 -32.41
CA THR A 4 -2.67 51.30 -32.92
C THR A 4 -1.46 50.56 -32.36
N LEU A 5 -0.51 51.26 -31.73
CA LEU A 5 0.72 50.66 -31.20
C LEU A 5 0.56 50.01 -29.81
N SER A 6 -0.50 50.33 -29.06
CA SER A 6 -0.72 49.76 -27.72
C SER A 6 -1.43 48.39 -27.74
N PHE A 7 -2.04 48.00 -28.87
CA PHE A 7 -2.76 46.73 -28.98
C PHE A 7 -1.84 45.57 -29.41
N LEU A 8 -0.73 45.88 -30.08
CA LEU A 8 0.20 44.85 -30.58
C LEU A 8 1.20 44.34 -29.52
N LEU A 9 1.42 45.09 -28.44
CA LEU A 9 2.32 44.67 -27.34
C LEU A 9 1.64 43.76 -26.30
N LEU A 10 0.31 43.76 -26.22
CA LEU A 10 -0.44 42.93 -25.26
C LEU A 10 -0.72 41.51 -25.76
N VAL A 11 -0.80 41.29 -27.08
CA VAL A 11 -1.02 39.94 -27.64
C VAL A 11 0.26 39.09 -27.61
N GLY A 12 1.44 39.72 -27.73
CA GLY A 12 2.73 39.03 -27.66
C GLY A 12 3.11 38.52 -26.26
N CYS A 13 2.65 39.19 -25.20
CA CYS A 13 2.98 38.81 -23.81
C CYS A 13 2.12 37.65 -23.29
N PHE A 14 0.88 37.51 -23.80
CA PHE A 14 -0.04 36.44 -23.38
C PHE A 14 0.30 35.08 -24.01
N CYS A 15 0.85 35.04 -25.24
CA CYS A 15 1.29 33.77 -25.85
C CYS A 15 2.54 33.18 -25.19
N VAL A 16 3.44 34.02 -24.66
CA VAL A 16 4.64 33.52 -23.94
C VAL A 16 4.26 32.99 -22.55
N LEU A 17 3.23 33.56 -21.90
CA LEU A 17 2.74 33.05 -20.62
C LEU A 17 1.90 31.76 -20.73
N LEU A 18 1.31 31.47 -21.90
CA LEU A 18 0.69 30.17 -22.16
C LEU A 18 1.69 29.10 -22.60
N PHE A 19 2.89 29.49 -23.05
CA PHE A 19 3.98 28.55 -23.35
C PHE A 19 4.66 28.02 -22.07
N PHE A 20 4.62 28.75 -20.95
CA PHE A 20 5.18 28.29 -19.67
C PHE A 20 4.24 27.44 -18.82
N ILE A 21 2.98 27.23 -19.24
CA ILE A 21 2.01 26.40 -18.51
C ILE A 21 1.90 24.99 -19.13
N PHE A 22 2.46 24.75 -20.32
CA PHE A 22 2.19 23.52 -21.07
C PHE A 22 3.41 22.64 -21.39
N GLU A 23 4.47 22.69 -20.58
CA GLU A 23 5.61 21.77 -20.74
C GLU A 23 6.26 21.40 -19.41
N LYS A 24 5.52 20.71 -18.54
CA LYS A 24 6.14 19.88 -17.49
C LYS A 24 5.30 18.68 -17.04
N ASP A 25 4.64 18.01 -17.96
CA ASP A 25 4.29 16.60 -17.76
C ASP A 25 5.11 15.76 -18.74
N SER A 26 6.44 15.90 -18.67
CA SER A 26 7.30 14.82 -19.12
C SER A 26 7.03 13.67 -18.15
N VAL A 27 6.22 12.69 -18.57
CA VAL A 27 6.19 11.38 -17.93
C VAL A 27 7.63 10.92 -17.89
N THR A 28 8.28 11.06 -16.73
CA THR A 28 9.58 10.45 -16.50
C THR A 28 9.30 8.96 -16.63
N MET A 29 9.72 8.36 -17.74
CA MET A 29 9.87 6.92 -17.78
C MET A 29 10.91 6.60 -16.73
N SER A 30 10.45 6.26 -15.53
CA SER A 30 11.28 5.76 -14.45
C SER A 30 12.11 4.63 -15.02
N THR A 31 13.42 4.68 -14.82
CA THR A 31 14.34 3.58 -15.10
C THR A 31 13.67 2.26 -14.73
N PRO A 32 13.79 1.18 -15.53
CA PRO A 32 13.17 -0.10 -15.18
C PRO A 32 13.59 -0.48 -13.76
N VAL A 33 12.64 -0.37 -12.84
CA VAL A 33 12.83 -0.69 -11.43
C VAL A 33 12.78 -2.22 -11.40
N SER A 34 13.89 -2.86 -11.04
CA SER A 34 13.86 -4.31 -10.79
C SER A 34 12.78 -4.59 -9.74
N SER A 35 12.02 -5.68 -9.88
CA SER A 35 11.01 -6.05 -8.89
C SER A 35 11.57 -6.12 -7.46
N GLY A 36 12.87 -6.41 -7.31
CA GLY A 36 13.57 -6.40 -6.03
C GLY A 36 13.67 -5.02 -5.35
N SER A 37 13.61 -3.93 -6.11
CA SER A 37 13.59 -2.56 -5.54
C SER A 37 12.20 -2.07 -5.14
N THR A 38 11.12 -2.78 -5.49
CA THR A 38 9.75 -2.36 -5.17
C THR A 38 9.48 -2.30 -3.66
N PHE A 39 10.04 -3.25 -2.92
CA PHE A 39 9.82 -3.41 -1.48
C PHE A 39 11.02 -2.99 -0.63
N TYR A 40 12.15 -2.70 -1.25
CA TYR A 40 13.34 -2.26 -0.55
C TYR A 40 13.07 -0.94 0.17
N LEU A 41 13.58 -0.85 1.40
CA LEU A 41 13.65 0.35 2.23
C LEU A 41 15.10 0.52 2.69
N ASN A 42 15.59 1.75 2.67
CA ASN A 42 16.84 2.09 3.33
C ASN A 42 16.64 2.26 4.86
N ALA A 43 17.73 2.41 5.61
CA ALA A 43 17.68 2.45 7.07
C ALA A 43 16.87 3.64 7.65
N GLU A 44 16.86 4.78 6.97
CA GLU A 44 16.06 5.94 7.38
C GLU A 44 14.57 5.70 7.14
N GLU A 45 14.23 5.11 5.99
CA GLU A 45 12.85 4.74 5.68
C GLU A 45 12.31 3.66 6.62
N VAL A 46 13.11 2.64 6.95
CA VAL A 46 12.73 1.63 7.95
C VAL A 46 12.43 2.29 9.30
N LYS A 47 13.25 3.26 9.72
CA LYS A 47 13.05 4.00 10.97
C LYS A 47 11.77 4.85 10.93
N ASP A 48 11.52 5.58 9.85
CA ASP A 48 10.30 6.38 9.67
C ASP A 48 9.04 5.49 9.70
N MET A 49 9.05 4.40 8.92
CA MET A 49 7.94 3.46 8.89
C MET A 49 7.71 2.83 10.26
N THR A 50 8.78 2.49 11.00
CA THR A 50 8.67 1.93 12.35
C THR A 50 7.97 2.91 13.29
N LEU A 51 8.40 4.17 13.28
CA LEU A 51 7.78 5.22 14.09
C LEU A 51 6.30 5.42 13.76
N ARG A 52 5.96 5.48 12.46
CA ARG A 52 4.57 5.64 12.01
C ARG A 52 3.72 4.45 12.40
N ALA A 53 4.21 3.24 12.17
CA ALA A 53 3.53 2.00 12.52
C ALA A 53 3.28 1.90 14.03
N ASP A 54 4.26 2.27 14.85
CA ASP A 54 4.12 2.32 16.31
C ASP A 54 3.09 3.35 16.78
N ASN A 55 2.83 4.39 15.98
CA ASN A 55 1.77 5.37 16.19
C ASN A 55 0.43 5.00 15.51
N GLY A 56 0.28 3.76 15.03
CA GLY A 56 -0.98 3.25 14.50
C GLY A 56 -1.16 3.38 12.99
N ASP A 57 -0.12 3.76 12.25
CA ASP A 57 -0.15 3.75 10.78
C ASP A 57 -0.08 2.32 10.24
N LYS A 58 -1.25 1.80 9.83
CA LYS A 58 -1.42 0.44 9.33
C LYS A 58 -0.70 0.19 8.00
N GLU A 59 -0.57 1.22 7.17
CA GLU A 59 0.14 1.17 5.88
C GLU A 59 1.65 1.10 6.11
N ALA A 60 2.16 1.87 7.08
CA ALA A 60 3.57 1.81 7.46
C ALA A 60 3.94 0.41 8.00
N ALA A 61 3.07 -0.18 8.84
CA ALA A 61 3.25 -1.55 9.30
C ALA A 61 3.23 -2.56 8.14
N PHE A 62 2.32 -2.40 7.18
CA PHE A 62 2.25 -3.28 6.01
C PHE A 62 3.48 -3.13 5.10
N ARG A 63 3.99 -1.91 4.96
CA ARG A 63 5.22 -1.62 4.20
C ARG A 63 6.44 -2.29 4.82
N LEU A 64 6.54 -2.30 6.16
CA LEU A 64 7.59 -3.04 6.87
C LEU A 64 7.46 -4.55 6.67
N TYR A 65 6.24 -5.10 6.71
CA TYR A 65 6.00 -6.50 6.35
C TYR A 65 6.55 -6.81 4.95
N GLN A 66 6.17 -6.04 3.94
CA GLN A 66 6.64 -6.26 2.57
C GLN A 66 8.17 -6.16 2.44
N TYR A 67 8.78 -5.22 3.16
CA TYR A 67 10.23 -5.07 3.18
C TYR A 67 10.93 -6.31 3.76
N TYR A 68 10.49 -6.77 4.92
CA TYR A 68 11.10 -7.95 5.55
C TYR A 68 10.79 -9.25 4.79
N GLU A 69 9.60 -9.37 4.21
CA GLU A 69 9.17 -10.53 3.42
C GLU A 69 9.90 -10.66 2.08
N PHE A 70 10.05 -9.56 1.34
CA PHE A 70 10.48 -9.63 -0.07
C PHE A 70 11.87 -9.07 -0.33
N SER A 71 12.46 -8.31 0.60
CA SER A 71 13.79 -7.72 0.42
C SER A 71 14.83 -8.26 1.39
N VAL A 72 14.50 -8.36 2.68
CA VAL A 72 15.43 -8.87 3.70
C VAL A 72 15.33 -10.39 3.87
N LEU A 73 14.15 -10.96 3.62
CA LEU A 73 13.82 -12.37 3.88
C LEU A 73 13.99 -12.72 5.37
N ASP A 74 13.45 -11.87 6.25
CA ASP A 74 13.43 -12.08 7.70
C ASP A 74 12.00 -12.43 8.12
N ASP A 75 11.74 -13.73 8.25
CA ASP A 75 10.41 -14.28 8.55
C ASP A 75 9.87 -13.80 9.91
N GLU A 76 10.74 -13.65 10.91
CA GLU A 76 10.33 -13.23 12.26
C GLU A 76 9.83 -11.79 12.23
N GLN A 77 10.59 -10.89 11.61
CA GLN A 77 10.18 -9.50 11.46
C GLN A 77 9.00 -9.36 10.49
N SER A 78 8.97 -10.12 9.40
CA SER A 78 7.86 -10.16 8.45
C SER A 78 6.53 -10.47 9.16
N ILE A 79 6.46 -11.59 9.88
CA ILE A 79 5.23 -12.02 10.59
C ILE A 79 4.84 -11.00 11.66
N LYS A 80 5.80 -10.44 12.40
CA LYS A 80 5.54 -9.43 13.42
C LYS A 80 4.89 -8.17 12.85
N TRP A 81 5.40 -7.65 11.74
CA TRP A 81 4.83 -6.46 11.10
C TRP A 81 3.50 -6.77 10.41
N LEU A 82 3.35 -7.97 9.86
CA LEU A 82 2.09 -8.45 9.29
C LEU A 82 0.98 -8.52 10.35
N GLU A 83 1.28 -9.11 11.51
CA GLU A 83 0.36 -9.18 12.64
C GLU A 83 -0.02 -7.78 13.12
N LYS A 84 0.96 -6.88 13.27
CA LYS A 84 0.71 -5.50 13.69
C LYS A 84 -0.19 -4.77 12.71
N SER A 85 0.09 -4.86 11.41
CA SER A 85 -0.73 -4.24 10.36
C SER A 85 -2.16 -4.81 10.33
N ALA A 86 -2.30 -6.13 10.48
CA ALA A 86 -3.59 -6.80 10.60
C ALA A 86 -4.37 -6.30 11.83
N GLY A 87 -3.68 -6.15 12.98
CA GLY A 87 -4.24 -5.64 14.23
C GLY A 87 -4.67 -4.18 14.17
N LEU A 88 -4.05 -3.38 13.29
CA LEU A 88 -4.45 -2.01 12.95
C LEU A 88 -5.52 -1.96 11.83
N ALA A 89 -6.13 -3.10 11.52
CA ALA A 89 -7.23 -3.25 10.56
C ALA A 89 -6.86 -2.83 9.13
N HIS A 90 -5.67 -3.22 8.67
CA HIS A 90 -5.31 -3.20 7.25
C HIS A 90 -5.89 -4.42 6.54
N GLU A 91 -6.74 -4.19 5.54
CA GLU A 91 -7.56 -5.23 4.88
C GLU A 91 -6.70 -6.37 4.31
N VAL A 92 -5.68 -6.05 3.51
CA VAL A 92 -4.79 -7.05 2.92
C VAL A 92 -3.96 -7.79 3.98
N ALA A 93 -3.45 -7.08 5.00
CA ALA A 93 -2.67 -7.68 6.07
C ALA A 93 -3.49 -8.69 6.88
N GLN A 94 -4.76 -8.39 7.15
CA GLN A 94 -5.64 -9.31 7.86
C GLN A 94 -5.84 -10.62 7.09
N TYR A 95 -6.10 -10.55 5.78
CA TYR A 95 -6.17 -11.74 4.93
C TYR A 95 -4.85 -12.52 4.92
N ASN A 96 -3.73 -11.82 4.67
CA ASN A 96 -2.41 -12.43 4.60
C ASN A 96 -2.00 -13.10 5.92
N PHE A 97 -2.34 -12.50 7.06
CA PHE A 97 -2.03 -13.07 8.37
C PHE A 97 -2.85 -14.32 8.65
N VAL A 98 -4.16 -14.31 8.34
CA VAL A 98 -5.00 -15.51 8.43
C VAL A 98 -4.44 -16.63 7.56
N LYS A 99 -4.07 -16.32 6.31
CA LYS A 99 -3.42 -17.28 5.42
C LYS A 99 -2.12 -17.83 6.02
N SER A 100 -1.26 -16.96 6.56
CA SER A 100 0.01 -17.36 7.19
C SER A 100 -0.22 -18.31 8.38
N LEU A 101 -1.22 -18.04 9.22
CA LEU A 101 -1.60 -18.94 10.31
C LEU A 101 -2.07 -20.31 9.80
N LEU A 102 -2.86 -20.33 8.73
CA LEU A 102 -3.33 -21.58 8.12
C LEU A 102 -2.19 -22.38 7.47
N ASP A 103 -1.28 -21.71 6.76
CA ASP A 103 -0.10 -22.34 6.17
C ASP A 103 0.80 -22.97 7.25
N GLN A 104 0.75 -22.46 8.48
CA GLN A 104 1.44 -23.01 9.66
C GLN A 104 0.64 -24.09 10.41
N GLY A 105 -0.57 -24.45 9.96
CA GLY A 105 -1.44 -25.41 10.66
C GLY A 105 -1.99 -24.88 11.98
N ARG A 106 -2.23 -23.55 12.08
CA ARG A 106 -2.78 -22.87 13.26
C ARG A 106 -4.24 -22.45 13.02
N GLU A 107 -5.10 -23.39 12.63
CA GLU A 107 -6.47 -23.11 12.19
C GLU A 107 -7.33 -22.48 13.29
N MET A 108 -7.17 -22.91 14.54
CA MET A 108 -7.93 -22.33 15.66
C MET A 108 -7.59 -20.85 15.86
N GLU A 109 -6.30 -20.49 15.76
CA GLU A 109 -5.85 -19.11 15.90
C GLU A 109 -6.30 -18.26 14.70
N ALA A 110 -6.26 -18.82 13.49
CA ALA A 110 -6.79 -18.17 12.30
C ALA A 110 -8.29 -17.85 12.46
N ALA A 111 -9.07 -18.80 12.98
CA ALA A 111 -10.50 -18.61 13.24
C ALA A 111 -10.78 -17.57 14.33
N ASP A 112 -9.98 -17.57 15.40
CA ASP A 112 -10.05 -16.54 16.45
C ASP A 112 -9.73 -15.15 15.92
N TRP A 113 -8.75 -15.04 15.03
CA TRP A 113 -8.46 -13.78 14.37
C TRP A 113 -9.66 -13.33 13.57
N VAL A 114 -10.14 -14.11 12.60
CA VAL A 114 -11.26 -13.71 11.73
C VAL A 114 -12.46 -13.19 12.53
N ARG A 115 -12.79 -13.83 13.67
CA ARG A 115 -13.81 -13.32 14.60
C ARG A 115 -13.48 -11.93 15.16
N ARG A 116 -12.26 -11.73 15.66
CA ARG A 116 -11.76 -10.44 16.17
C ARG A 116 -11.81 -9.36 15.08
N ALA A 117 -11.37 -9.67 13.88
CA ALA A 117 -11.41 -8.78 12.72
C ALA A 117 -12.80 -8.25 12.40
N ASN A 118 -13.75 -9.16 12.24
CA ASN A 118 -15.12 -8.80 11.90
C ASN A 118 -15.77 -7.93 13.00
N SER A 119 -15.35 -8.09 14.26
CA SER A 119 -15.82 -7.23 15.36
C SER A 119 -15.29 -5.80 15.32
N GLN A 120 -14.16 -5.56 14.65
CA GLN A 120 -13.56 -4.22 14.52
C GLN A 120 -14.17 -3.40 13.36
N GLY A 121 -15.20 -3.91 12.70
CA GLY A 121 -15.89 -3.20 11.60
C GLY A 121 -15.15 -3.22 10.27
N VAL A 122 -13.99 -3.89 10.21
CA VAL A 122 -13.27 -4.17 8.97
C VAL A 122 -13.62 -5.61 8.59
N HIS A 123 -14.44 -5.74 7.54
CA HIS A 123 -14.69 -7.04 6.93
C HIS A 123 -13.33 -7.60 6.50
N VAL A 124 -12.83 -8.64 7.16
CA VAL A 124 -11.69 -9.44 6.66
C VAL A 124 -12.11 -10.31 5.47
N GLY A 125 -13.17 -9.85 4.78
CA GLY A 125 -13.82 -10.45 3.66
C GLY A 125 -14.51 -11.76 4.04
N ASN A 126 -15.56 -12.06 3.29
CA ASN A 126 -15.97 -13.45 3.09
C ASN A 126 -14.78 -14.32 2.61
N ASP A 127 -13.74 -13.69 2.03
CA ASP A 127 -12.54 -14.33 1.53
C ASP A 127 -11.73 -15.08 2.58
N ALA A 128 -11.48 -14.50 3.76
CA ALA A 128 -10.75 -15.19 4.83
C ALA A 128 -11.61 -16.26 5.51
N LEU A 129 -12.93 -16.03 5.67
CA LEU A 129 -13.86 -17.06 6.13
C LEU A 129 -13.85 -18.27 5.20
N ALA A 130 -13.79 -18.03 3.89
CA ALA A 130 -13.71 -19.09 2.91
C ALA A 130 -12.34 -19.79 2.87
N LEU A 131 -11.28 -19.23 3.46
CA LEU A 131 -10.04 -19.96 3.71
C LEU A 131 -10.18 -20.96 4.86
N LEU A 132 -11.01 -20.64 5.88
CA LEU A 132 -11.28 -21.54 7.00
C LEU A 132 -12.16 -22.72 6.59
N ASN A 133 -13.13 -22.49 5.71
CA ASN A 133 -14.08 -23.50 5.23
C ASN A 133 -14.02 -23.62 3.70
N PRO A 134 -12.97 -24.23 3.12
CA PRO A 134 -12.80 -24.29 1.67
C PRO A 134 -13.89 -25.09 0.94
N GLU A 135 -14.62 -25.98 1.64
CA GLU A 135 -15.71 -26.78 1.06
C GLU A 135 -16.94 -25.96 0.64
N ASP A 136 -17.21 -24.82 1.31
CA ASP A 136 -18.37 -23.96 1.02
C ASP A 136 -18.29 -23.32 -0.38
N LYS A 137 -17.07 -23.08 -0.89
CA LYS A 137 -16.83 -22.49 -2.23
C LYS A 137 -17.20 -23.42 -3.39
N SER A 138 -17.44 -24.70 -3.13
CA SER A 138 -17.79 -25.69 -4.17
C SER A 138 -19.28 -25.69 -4.53
N GLN A 139 -20.16 -25.12 -3.70
CA GLN A 139 -21.60 -25.15 -3.89
C GLN A 139 -22.16 -23.95 -4.68
N ASP A 140 -21.34 -22.93 -4.94
CA ASP A 140 -21.72 -21.69 -5.64
C ASP A 140 -21.26 -21.66 -7.12
N ARG A 141 -20.95 -22.82 -7.72
CA ARG A 141 -20.56 -22.95 -9.14
C ARG A 141 -21.52 -23.81 -9.95
#